data_AF-A0A8J7Q557-F1
#
_entry.id   AF-A0A8J7Q557-F1
#
_cell.length_a   1.000
_cell.length_b   1.000
_cell.length_c   1.000
_cell.angle_alpha   90.00
_cell.angle_beta   90.00
_cell.angle_gamma   90.00
#
_symmetry.space_group_name_H-M   'P 1'
#
loop_
_entity.id
_entity.type
_entity.pdbx_description
1 polymer ?
#
loop_
_entity_poly.entity_id
_entity_poly.type
_entity_poly.pdbx_seq_one_letter_code
_entity_poly.pdbx_strand_id
1 'polypeptide(L)'
;MYVFEIFYSFLMSSNPEINHAIGIQADPLLRTWEEDGFRLEVFDTHQTRNGKNRLAYRLFDRHFDEIPIFEGDDFCASPLDAIDSEATIAALLNFLSLRPGDTDETYFDDYSARQREWCDLRAEALAQLTFDLRSALDQEHEFSDSD
;
A
#
# COMPACT_ATOMS: atom_id res chain seq x y z
N MET A 1 -11.18 8.47 40.69
CA MET A 1 -11.96 9.29 39.74
C MET A 1 -11.20 9.20 38.43
N TYR A 2 -11.54 8.20 37.61
CA TYR A 2 -10.79 7.81 36.40
C TYR A 2 -11.41 8.46 35.17
N VAL A 3 -10.56 9.12 34.39
CA VAL A 3 -10.75 9.48 32.99
C VAL A 3 -10.54 8.24 32.11
N PHE A 4 -11.10 8.27 30.89
CA PHE A 4 -11.07 7.31 29.76
C PHE A 4 -12.46 6.81 29.38
N GLU A 5 -12.62 6.50 28.09
CA GLU A 5 -13.84 6.12 27.35
C GLU A 5 -14.54 7.27 26.59
N ILE A 6 -13.82 7.87 25.64
CA ILE A 6 -14.43 8.44 24.42
C ILE A 6 -13.88 7.67 23.22
N PHE A 7 -14.28 6.42 23.04
CA PHE A 7 -13.92 5.66 21.83
C PHE A 7 -14.95 4.56 21.56
N TYR A 8 -16.20 4.90 21.19
CA TYR A 8 -17.10 3.88 20.62
C TYR A 8 -18.22 4.37 19.69
N SER A 9 -18.12 5.58 19.09
CA SER A 9 -19.23 6.11 18.27
C SER A 9 -18.86 6.69 16.91
N PHE A 10 -17.72 6.33 16.32
CA PHE A 10 -17.38 6.70 14.94
C PHE A 10 -17.15 5.48 14.05
N LEU A 11 -18.09 4.54 14.09
CA LEU A 11 -18.10 3.33 13.24
C LEU A 11 -19.41 3.20 12.43
N MET A 12 -20.17 4.28 12.25
CA MET A 12 -21.38 4.29 11.43
C MET A 12 -21.60 5.61 10.69
N SER A 13 -20.64 6.02 9.86
CA SER A 13 -20.95 6.93 8.74
C SER A 13 -20.00 6.77 7.56
N SER A 14 -19.60 5.54 7.23
CA SER A 14 -19.02 5.24 5.92
C SER A 14 -20.17 5.15 4.92
N ASN A 15 -20.34 6.23 4.17
CA ASN A 15 -21.36 6.43 3.15
C ASN A 15 -21.40 5.26 2.15
N PRO A 16 -22.45 4.41 2.12
CA PRO A 16 -22.49 3.21 1.30
C PRO A 16 -22.59 3.47 -0.20
N GLU A 17 -22.85 4.71 -0.63
CA GLU A 17 -23.06 5.03 -2.05
C GLU A 17 -21.76 5.29 -2.83
N ILE A 18 -20.62 5.47 -2.16
CA ILE A 18 -19.31 5.58 -2.85
C ILE A 18 -18.69 4.19 -3.08
N ASN A 19 -19.10 3.17 -2.32
CA ASN A 19 -18.63 1.79 -2.48
C ASN A 19 -19.09 1.10 -3.78
N HIS A 20 -19.98 1.74 -4.56
CA HIS A 20 -20.58 1.12 -5.74
C HIS A 20 -19.83 1.43 -7.06
N ALA A 21 -18.82 2.31 -7.05
CA ALA A 21 -18.07 2.69 -8.25
C ALA A 21 -16.71 1.97 -8.40
N ILE A 22 -16.21 1.36 -7.33
CA ILE A 22 -14.96 0.59 -7.31
C ILE A 22 -15.29 -0.68 -6.52
N GLY A 23 -15.39 -1.82 -7.22
CA GLY A 23 -15.91 -3.08 -6.69
C GLY A 23 -15.04 -3.76 -5.63
N ILE A 24 -14.50 -3.03 -4.67
CA ILE A 24 -13.70 -3.54 -3.54
C ILE A 24 -14.65 -3.83 -2.35
N GLN A 25 -15.71 -4.60 -2.61
CA GLN A 25 -16.63 -5.07 -1.58
C GLN A 25 -16.30 -6.54 -1.27
N ALA A 26 -15.54 -6.74 -0.20
CA ALA A 26 -15.23 -8.03 0.45
C ALA A 26 -14.05 -8.85 -0.10
N ASP A 27 -13.05 -8.23 -0.71
CA ASP A 27 -11.76 -8.89 -0.92
C ASP A 27 -11.10 -9.17 0.44
N PRO A 28 -10.66 -10.41 0.74
CA PRO A 28 -10.04 -10.72 2.02
C PRO A 28 -8.74 -9.93 2.16
N LEU A 29 -8.62 -9.20 3.28
CA LEU A 29 -7.38 -8.55 3.68
C LEU A 29 -6.30 -9.62 3.79
N LEU A 30 -5.32 -9.55 2.89
CA LEU A 30 -4.17 -10.45 2.87
C LEU A 30 -3.19 -10.07 3.97
N ARG A 31 -2.80 -8.80 3.95
CA ARG A 31 -1.73 -8.29 4.80
C ARG A 31 -1.89 -6.80 5.04
N THR A 32 -1.46 -6.40 6.23
CA THR A 32 -1.26 -4.99 6.59
C THR A 32 0.20 -4.79 6.94
N TRP A 33 0.80 -3.73 6.39
CA TRP A 33 2.12 -3.25 6.75
C TRP A 33 1.97 -1.83 7.31
N GLU A 34 2.64 -1.53 8.42
CA GLU A 34 2.60 -0.20 9.05
C GLU A 34 3.99 0.17 9.56
N GLU A 35 4.51 1.30 9.10
CA GLU A 35 5.82 1.82 9.48
C GLU A 35 5.88 3.35 9.31
N ASP A 36 6.49 4.06 10.27
CA ASP A 36 6.65 5.52 10.26
C ASP A 36 5.38 6.32 9.90
N GLY A 37 4.22 5.84 10.37
CA GLY A 37 2.92 6.46 10.11
C GLY A 37 2.31 6.14 8.74
N PHE A 38 3.04 5.47 7.85
CA PHE A 38 2.49 4.85 6.65
C PHE A 38 1.81 3.54 7.01
N ARG A 39 0.65 3.29 6.41
CA ARG A 39 -0.04 2.01 6.52
C ARG A 39 -0.47 1.56 5.13
N LEU A 40 -0.01 0.38 4.73
CA LEU A 40 -0.40 -0.27 3.49
C LEU A 40 -1.29 -1.47 3.83
N GLU A 41 -2.49 -1.50 3.26
CA GLU A 41 -3.40 -2.63 3.32
C GLU A 41 -3.45 -3.27 1.93
N VAL A 42 -3.30 -4.59 1.89
CA VAL A 42 -3.30 -5.39 0.65
C VAL A 42 -4.44 -6.40 0.72
N PHE A 43 -5.18 -6.52 -0.37
CA PHE A 43 -6.37 -7.35 -0.50
C PHE A 43 -6.22 -8.31 -1.69
N ASP A 44 -6.64 -9.56 -1.51
CA ASP A 44 -6.66 -10.53 -2.62
C ASP A 44 -7.90 -10.30 -3.47
N THR A 45 -7.74 -9.94 -4.74
CA THR A 45 -8.89 -9.84 -5.65
C THR A 45 -9.32 -11.20 -6.18
N HIS A 46 -8.55 -12.26 -5.91
CA HIS A 46 -8.65 -13.59 -6.51
C HIS A 46 -8.65 -13.60 -8.05
N GLN A 47 -8.22 -12.49 -8.67
CA GLN A 47 -8.11 -12.35 -10.12
C GLN A 47 -6.67 -12.58 -10.55
N THR A 48 -6.49 -13.15 -11.74
CA THR A 48 -5.18 -13.26 -12.37
C THR A 48 -5.18 -12.53 -13.71
N ARG A 49 -4.10 -11.79 -13.97
CA ARG A 49 -3.85 -11.10 -15.25
C ARG A 49 -2.51 -11.58 -15.80
N ASN A 50 -2.51 -12.17 -16.99
CA ASN A 50 -1.32 -12.72 -17.64
C ASN A 50 -0.53 -13.72 -16.74
N GLY A 51 -1.23 -14.52 -15.93
CA GLY A 51 -0.63 -15.48 -15.01
C GLY A 51 -0.07 -14.87 -13.70
N LYS A 52 -0.33 -13.58 -13.44
CA LYS A 52 0.03 -12.90 -12.20
C LYS A 52 -1.20 -12.63 -11.35
N ASN A 53 -1.10 -12.77 -10.03
CA ASN A 53 -2.18 -12.42 -9.11
C ASN A 53 -2.34 -10.90 -9.05
N ARG A 54 -3.57 -10.46 -9.27
CA ARG A 54 -3.95 -9.05 -9.18
C ARG A 54 -4.32 -8.75 -7.73
N LEU A 55 -3.68 -7.75 -7.14
CA LEU A 55 -3.92 -7.37 -5.76
C LEU A 55 -4.53 -5.98 -5.71
N ALA A 56 -5.50 -5.82 -4.82
CA ALA A 56 -6.01 -4.52 -4.46
C ALA A 56 -5.22 -3.98 -3.27
N TYR A 57 -5.08 -2.67 -3.20
CA TYR A 57 -4.30 -2.03 -2.15
C TYR A 57 -4.88 -0.68 -1.73
N ARG A 58 -4.58 -0.31 -0.48
CA ARG A 58 -4.85 1.02 0.06
C ARG A 58 -3.65 1.51 0.84
N LEU A 59 -3.14 2.68 0.48
CA LEU A 59 -2.04 3.35 1.19
C LEU A 59 -2.59 4.52 1.99
N PHE A 60 -2.29 4.54 3.27
CA PHE A 60 -2.59 5.60 4.21
C PHE A 60 -1.29 6.22 4.71
N ASP A 61 -1.32 7.51 5.00
CA ASP A 61 -0.21 8.23 5.62
C ASP A 61 -0.77 9.13 6.71
N ARG A 62 -0.61 8.70 7.98
CA ARG A 62 -1.14 9.41 9.15
C ARG A 62 -0.57 10.82 9.31
N HIS A 63 0.56 11.12 8.68
CA HIS A 63 1.17 12.45 8.71
C HIS A 63 0.62 13.38 7.63
N PHE A 64 -0.14 12.85 6.67
CA PHE A 64 -0.73 13.60 5.58
C PHE A 64 -2.25 13.74 5.75
N ASP A 65 -2.95 12.61 5.97
CA ASP A 65 -4.41 12.60 6.04
C ASP A 65 -4.95 11.31 6.71
N GLU A 66 -6.21 11.33 7.14
CA GLU A 66 -6.88 10.18 7.75
C GLU A 66 -7.51 9.23 6.70
N ILE A 67 -7.73 9.72 5.47
CA ILE A 67 -8.27 8.95 4.34
C ILE A 67 -7.16 8.41 3.42
N PRO A 68 -7.36 7.25 2.75
CA PRO A 68 -6.32 6.64 1.93
C PRO A 68 -5.87 7.59 0.79
N ILE A 69 -4.56 7.69 0.59
CA ILE A 69 -3.93 8.51 -0.46
C ILE A 69 -4.08 7.83 -1.82
N PHE A 70 -3.79 6.53 -1.84
CA PHE A 70 -3.93 5.68 -3.02
C PHE A 70 -4.83 4.50 -2.69
N GLU A 71 -5.72 4.21 -3.63
CA GLU A 71 -6.55 3.02 -3.65
C GLU A 71 -6.61 2.54 -5.10
N GLY A 72 -6.29 1.27 -5.31
CA GLY A 72 -6.17 0.70 -6.66
C GLY A 72 -6.11 -0.81 -6.63
N ASP A 73 -6.34 -1.41 -7.79
CA ASP A 73 -6.27 -2.86 -8.03
C ASP A 73 -5.40 -3.18 -9.25
N ASP A 74 -4.52 -2.28 -9.66
CA ASP A 74 -3.67 -2.35 -10.85
C ASP A 74 -2.32 -3.04 -10.59
N PHE A 75 -2.00 -3.36 -9.34
CA PHE A 75 -0.79 -4.09 -8.98
C PHE A 75 -0.91 -5.58 -9.30
N CYS A 76 0.11 -6.12 -9.97
CA CYS A 76 0.22 -7.54 -10.27
C CYS A 76 1.47 -8.10 -9.60
N ALA A 77 1.28 -8.94 -8.58
CA ALA A 77 2.38 -9.57 -7.87
C ALA A 77 3.22 -10.45 -8.80
N SER A 78 4.51 -10.55 -8.51
CA SER A 78 5.42 -11.47 -9.20
C SER A 78 4.94 -12.91 -9.02
N PRO A 79 4.92 -13.74 -10.09
CA PRO A 79 4.50 -15.14 -9.97
C PRO A 79 5.51 -16.00 -9.20
N LEU A 80 6.72 -15.47 -8.94
CA LEU A 80 7.77 -16.14 -8.18
C LEU A 80 7.65 -15.88 -6.66
N ASP A 81 6.86 -14.89 -6.26
CA ASP A 81 6.72 -14.46 -4.88
C ASP A 81 5.31 -14.77 -4.37
N ALA A 82 5.18 -15.14 -3.09
CA ALA A 82 3.86 -15.26 -2.48
C ALA A 82 3.18 -13.89 -2.40
N ILE A 83 1.86 -13.86 -2.58
CA ILE A 83 1.08 -12.62 -2.62
C ILE A 83 1.09 -11.84 -1.29
N ASP A 84 1.42 -12.51 -0.19
CA ASP A 84 1.56 -12.00 1.16
C ASP A 84 3.02 -11.84 1.59
N SER A 85 3.99 -12.14 0.72
CA SER A 85 5.42 -12.05 1.03
C SER A 85 5.88 -10.62 1.26
N GLU A 86 6.98 -10.47 1.99
CA GLU A 86 7.63 -9.17 2.18
C GLU A 86 8.18 -8.59 0.88
N ALA A 87 8.63 -9.45 -0.04
CA ALA A 87 9.02 -9.05 -1.37
C ALA A 87 7.85 -8.41 -2.14
N THR A 88 6.64 -8.95 -2.02
CA THR A 88 5.44 -8.38 -2.64
C THR A 88 5.07 -7.02 -2.03
N ILE A 89 5.15 -6.90 -0.70
CA ILE A 89 4.93 -5.62 0.00
C ILE A 89 5.96 -4.58 -0.44
N ALA A 90 7.25 -4.92 -0.45
CA ALA A 90 8.31 -4.02 -0.89
C ALA A 90 8.13 -3.59 -2.36
N ALA A 91 7.72 -4.50 -3.24
CA ALA A 91 7.43 -4.18 -4.64
C ALA A 91 6.25 -3.21 -4.78
N LEU A 92 5.20 -3.38 -3.96
CA LEU A 92 4.04 -2.49 -3.94
C LEU A 92 4.37 -1.12 -3.35
N LEU A 93 5.15 -1.06 -2.26
CA LEU A 93 5.62 0.21 -1.70
C LEU A 93 6.50 0.97 -2.72
N ASN A 94 7.40 0.26 -3.41
CA ASN A 94 8.22 0.84 -4.47
C ASN A 94 7.38 1.41 -5.62
N PHE A 95 6.30 0.72 -5.98
CA PHE A 95 5.36 1.17 -7.00
C PHE A 95 4.64 2.47 -6.60
N LEU A 96 4.28 2.60 -5.32
CA LEU A 96 3.57 3.78 -4.80
C LEU A 96 4.51 4.95 -4.48
N SER A 97 5.79 4.69 -4.26
CA SER A 97 6.80 5.71 -4.02
C SER A 97 7.41 6.32 -5.29
N LEU A 98 6.92 5.94 -6.49
CA LEU A 98 7.41 6.49 -7.75
C LEU A 98 7.18 8.00 -7.82
N ARG A 99 8.20 8.74 -8.30
CA ARG A 99 8.15 10.19 -8.47
C ARG A 99 8.18 10.58 -9.94
N PRO A 100 7.75 11.82 -10.27
CA PRO A 100 7.96 12.39 -11.60
C PRO A 100 9.44 12.27 -12.02
N GLY A 101 9.71 11.53 -13.09
CA GLY A 101 11.06 11.21 -13.56
C GLY A 101 11.51 9.75 -13.35
N ASP A 102 10.87 8.99 -12.46
CA ASP A 102 11.12 7.55 -12.29
C ASP A 102 10.36 6.69 -13.32
N THR A 103 9.29 7.25 -13.87
CA THR A 103 8.42 6.64 -14.88
C THR A 103 8.03 7.70 -15.93
N ASP A 104 7.23 7.29 -16.93
CA ASP A 104 6.75 8.17 -17.99
C ASP A 104 5.97 9.37 -17.42
N GLU A 105 6.11 10.54 -18.03
CA GLU A 105 5.45 11.78 -17.60
C GLU A 105 3.93 11.62 -17.60
N THR A 106 3.37 10.82 -18.52
CA THR A 106 1.93 10.57 -18.59
C THR A 106 1.40 9.68 -17.46
N TYR A 107 2.27 9.02 -16.70
CA TYR A 107 1.86 8.15 -15.60
C TYR A 107 1.17 8.94 -14.47
N PHE A 108 1.61 10.17 -14.24
CA PHE A 108 1.05 11.04 -13.21
C PHE A 108 -0.12 11.89 -13.70
N ASP A 109 -0.51 11.78 -14.98
CA ASP A 109 -1.61 12.56 -15.55
C ASP A 109 -2.95 12.24 -14.87
N ASP A 110 -3.14 10.98 -14.48
CA ASP A 110 -4.34 10.52 -13.78
C ASP A 110 -4.32 10.81 -12.26
N TYR A 111 -3.20 11.32 -11.72
CA TYR A 111 -3.10 11.63 -10.30
C TYR A 111 -3.93 12.86 -9.97
N SER A 112 -4.75 12.74 -8.93
CA SER A 112 -5.41 13.88 -8.31
C SER A 112 -4.39 14.87 -7.73
N ALA A 113 -4.77 16.14 -7.58
CA ALA A 113 -3.91 17.16 -6.97
C ALA A 113 -3.38 16.72 -5.59
N ARG A 114 -4.22 16.01 -4.81
CA ARG A 114 -3.87 15.45 -3.50
C ARG A 114 -2.77 14.38 -3.59
N GLN A 115 -2.84 13.49 -4.57
CA GLN A 115 -1.81 12.46 -4.77
C GLN A 115 -0.49 13.07 -5.24
N ARG A 116 -0.54 14.11 -6.08
CA ARG A 116 0.66 14.84 -6.51
C ARG A 116 1.33 15.56 -5.34
N GLU A 117 0.57 16.25 -4.51
CA GLU A 117 1.08 16.90 -3.30
C GLU A 117 1.70 15.89 -2.33
N TRP A 118 1.07 14.72 -2.14
CA TRP A 118 1.66 13.65 -1.36
C TRP A 118 2.96 13.13 -1.98
N CYS A 119 3.02 12.95 -3.31
CA CYS A 119 4.24 12.51 -3.98
C CYS A 119 5.41 13.48 -3.76
N ASP A 120 5.15 14.78 -3.84
CA ASP A 120 6.17 15.81 -3.64
C ASP A 120 6.68 15.86 -2.19
N LEU A 121 5.82 15.56 -1.21
CA LEU A 121 6.14 15.71 0.22
C LEU A 121 6.61 14.43 0.92
N ARG A 122 6.12 13.26 0.48
CA ARG A 122 6.18 12.01 1.26
C ARG A 122 6.65 10.78 0.48
N ALA A 123 6.61 10.79 -0.86
CA ALA A 123 7.06 9.62 -1.64
C ALA A 123 8.52 9.25 -1.41
N GLU A 124 9.41 10.24 -1.20
CA GLU A 124 10.81 9.98 -0.89
C GLU A 124 10.99 9.24 0.45
N ALA A 125 10.21 9.61 1.48
CA ALA A 125 10.24 8.91 2.77
C ALA A 125 9.77 7.45 2.61
N LEU A 126 8.72 7.21 1.81
CA LEU A 126 8.26 5.86 1.51
C LEU A 126 9.31 5.05 0.72
N ALA A 127 9.99 5.69 -0.23
CA ALA A 127 11.06 5.06 -1.02
C ALA A 127 12.23 4.62 -0.12
N GLN A 128 12.60 5.44 0.86
CA GLN A 128 13.65 5.12 1.82
C GLN A 128 13.25 3.90 2.68
N LEU A 129 12.04 3.88 3.22
CA LEU A 129 11.52 2.73 3.98
C LEU A 129 11.50 1.45 3.13
N THR A 130 11.13 1.59 1.86
CA THR A 130 11.12 0.47 0.92
C THR A 130 12.53 -0.08 0.68
N PHE A 131 13.52 0.80 0.55
CA PHE A 131 14.92 0.40 0.42
C PHE A 131 15.42 -0.34 1.68
N ASP A 132 15.10 0.19 2.86
CA ASP A 132 15.49 -0.40 4.14
C ASP A 132 14.85 -1.78 4.33
N LEU A 133 13.56 -1.92 3.99
CA LEU A 133 12.85 -3.21 4.00
C LEU A 133 13.53 -4.24 3.08
N ARG A 134 13.88 -3.86 1.85
CA ARG A 134 14.56 -4.76 0.90
C ARG A 134 15.96 -5.14 1.37
N SER A 135 16.69 -4.20 1.94
CA SER A 135 18.02 -4.44 2.51
C SER A 135 17.96 -5.42 3.69
N ALA A 136 16.91 -5.38 4.51
CA ALA A 136 16.69 -6.36 5.58
C ALA A 136 16.44 -7.77 5.01
N LEU A 137 15.64 -7.89 3.95
CA LEU A 137 15.36 -9.19 3.29
C LEU A 137 16.62 -9.83 2.72
N ASP A 138 17.50 -9.05 2.10
CA ASP A 138 18.75 -9.56 1.54
C ASP A 138 19.70 -10.06 2.64
N GLN A 139 19.73 -9.39 3.79
CA GLN A 139 20.55 -9.81 4.94
C GLN A 139 20.07 -11.13 5.55
N GLU A 140 18.76 -11.35 5.67
CA GLU A 140 18.23 -12.63 6.20
C GLU A 140 18.60 -13.83 5.32
N HIS A 141 18.72 -13.63 4.00
CA HIS A 141 19.07 -14.68 3.07
C HIS A 141 20.55 -15.11 3.21
N GLU A 142 21.47 -14.17 3.50
CA GLU A 142 22.90 -14.44 3.62
C GLU A 142 23.28 -15.23 4.90
N PHE A 143 22.47 -15.12 5.96
CA PHE A 143 22.68 -15.90 7.20
C PHE A 143 22.15 -17.34 7.11
N SER A 144 21.33 -17.68 6.11
CA SER A 144 20.72 -19.02 5.97
C SER A 144 21.62 -20.03 5.25
N ASP A 145 22.66 -19.60 4.52
CA ASP A 145 23.53 -20.48 3.72
C ASP A 145 24.83 -20.90 4.45
N SER A 146 24.96 -20.56 5.74
CA SER A 146 26.10 -20.96 6.57
C SER A 146 25.75 -22.14 7.49
N ASP A 147 25.60 -23.35 6.93
CA ASP A 147 25.62 -24.64 7.67
C ASP A 147 26.47 -25.69 6.92
#